data_AF-A0A0A2L5Y6-F1
#
_entry.id   AF-A0A0A2L5Y6-F1
#
_cell.length_a   1.000
_cell.length_b   1.000
_cell.length_c   1.000
_cell.angle_alpha   90.00
_cell.angle_beta   90.00
_cell.angle_gamma   90.00
#
_symmetry.space_group_name_H-M   'P 1'
#
loop_
_entity.id
_entity.type
_entity.pdbx_description
1 polymer ?
#
loop_
_entity_poly.entity_id
_entity_poly.type
_entity_poly.pdbx_seq_one_letter_code
_entity_poly.pdbx_strand_id
1 'polypeptide(L)'
;MTCAAALITVQTSRDHPDPTSPIVTSGSSLSLQALHQLITVTMPQDMPPVGGYAQVQYKRNLPVRGFKPAYYLIGMHVIMAYGFYKYFHGVREQRELAREKIWSRLHLTPLLQAEEDRDQVRRHYADKAREKELLGTDAKIYNSDRFVRPTFAYTPANLTQ
;
A
#
# COMPACT_ATOMS: atom_id res chain seq x y z
N MET A 1 -78.63 -43.75 -5.64
CA MET A 1 -79.25 -42.41 -5.80
C MET A 1 -78.28 -41.59 -6.65
N THR A 2 -78.45 -41.63 -7.99
CA THR A 2 -79.06 -40.59 -8.85
C THR A 2 -77.99 -39.58 -9.31
N CYS A 3 -77.80 -39.19 -10.56
CA CYS A 3 -78.41 -39.36 -11.90
C CYS A 3 -77.30 -38.92 -12.90
N ALA A 4 -76.99 -39.55 -14.03
CA ALA A 4 -77.80 -39.80 -15.23
C ALA A 4 -78.27 -38.53 -15.96
N ALA A 5 -77.60 -38.19 -17.08
CA ALA A 5 -78.17 -37.62 -18.31
C ALA A 5 -77.07 -37.67 -19.40
N ALA A 6 -77.07 -38.53 -20.43
CA ALA A 6 -78.04 -38.67 -21.52
C ALA A 6 -78.08 -37.39 -22.39
N LEU A 7 -78.02 -37.37 -23.72
CA LEU A 7 -78.13 -38.40 -24.77
C LEU A 7 -78.05 -37.64 -26.14
N ILE A 8 -78.05 -38.38 -27.26
CA ILE A 8 -78.69 -38.03 -28.57
C ILE A 8 -77.90 -37.08 -29.50
N THR A 9 -77.64 -37.33 -30.80
CA THR A 9 -78.00 -38.32 -31.84
C THR A 9 -77.12 -38.00 -33.09
N VAL A 10 -76.84 -38.87 -34.06
CA VAL A 10 -77.67 -39.25 -35.24
C VAL A 10 -76.80 -40.27 -36.03
N GLN A 11 -77.07 -41.59 -36.06
CA GLN A 11 -77.84 -42.35 -37.08
C GLN A 11 -77.47 -41.97 -38.53
N THR A 12 -76.88 -42.81 -39.37
CA THR A 12 -77.43 -43.91 -40.18
C THR A 12 -76.21 -44.56 -40.92
N SER A 13 -76.17 -45.73 -41.55
CA SER A 13 -77.15 -46.64 -42.15
C SER A 13 -76.48 -48.02 -42.36
N ARG A 14 -77.34 -49.03 -42.45
CA ARG A 14 -77.22 -50.45 -42.83
C ARG A 14 -76.15 -50.73 -43.93
N ASP A 15 -75.47 -51.88 -44.00
CA ASP A 15 -76.03 -53.17 -44.44
C ASP A 15 -75.10 -54.37 -44.12
N HIS A 16 -75.72 -55.51 -43.80
CA HIS A 16 -75.23 -56.90 -43.79
C HIS A 16 -75.03 -57.38 -45.26
N PRO A 17 -74.20 -58.38 -45.66
CA PRO A 17 -73.92 -59.68 -45.00
C PRO A 17 -72.48 -60.27 -45.15
N ASP A 18 -72.10 -61.17 -44.25
CA ASP A 18 -71.09 -62.23 -44.50
C ASP A 18 -71.85 -63.46 -45.05
N PRO A 19 -71.34 -64.36 -45.94
CA PRO A 19 -70.14 -65.18 -45.66
C PRO A 19 -69.37 -65.79 -46.87
N THR A 20 -68.29 -66.53 -46.58
CA THR A 20 -67.62 -67.62 -47.36
C THR A 20 -66.49 -67.31 -48.37
N SER A 21 -65.24 -67.65 -48.03
CA SER A 21 -64.49 -68.82 -48.59
C SER A 21 -63.04 -68.92 -48.06
N PRO A 22 -62.46 -70.13 -47.86
CA PRO A 22 -61.09 -70.38 -47.38
C PRO A 22 -60.14 -70.91 -48.48
N ILE A 23 -58.81 -70.70 -48.39
CA ILE A 23 -57.68 -71.48 -49.00
C ILE A 23 -56.36 -70.98 -48.34
N VAL A 24 -55.76 -71.70 -47.38
CA VAL A 24 -54.59 -72.63 -47.45
C VAL A 24 -53.24 -72.02 -47.91
N THR A 25 -52.20 -72.13 -47.04
CA THR A 25 -50.81 -72.64 -47.29
C THR A 25 -49.91 -72.29 -46.08
N SER A 26 -49.68 -73.22 -45.16
CA SER A 26 -48.48 -74.08 -45.01
C SER A 26 -47.18 -73.39 -44.54
N GLY A 27 -46.68 -73.82 -43.37
CA GLY A 27 -45.25 -74.11 -43.23
C GLY A 27 -44.42 -73.26 -42.26
N SER A 28 -43.83 -73.97 -41.28
CA SER A 28 -42.58 -73.68 -40.57
C SER A 28 -42.60 -72.67 -39.40
N SER A 29 -42.82 -73.22 -38.22
CA SER A 29 -42.31 -72.73 -36.94
C SER A 29 -40.77 -72.84 -36.92
N LEU A 30 -40.06 -71.74 -37.19
CA LEU A 30 -38.63 -71.62 -36.85
C LEU A 30 -38.38 -70.28 -36.15
N SER A 31 -37.99 -70.44 -34.89
CA SER A 31 -37.69 -69.50 -33.81
C SER A 31 -37.09 -68.13 -34.19
N LEU A 32 -37.84 -67.07 -33.84
CA LEU A 32 -37.34 -65.71 -33.63
C LEU A 32 -36.20 -65.58 -32.60
N GLN A 33 -35.82 -66.67 -31.93
CA GLN A 33 -34.75 -66.70 -30.92
C GLN A 33 -33.33 -66.72 -31.54
N ALA A 34 -33.18 -67.08 -32.83
CA ALA A 34 -31.87 -67.22 -33.46
C ALA A 34 -31.26 -65.91 -34.02
N LEU A 35 -32.07 -64.88 -34.29
CA LEU A 35 -31.58 -63.58 -34.81
C LEU A 35 -31.03 -62.64 -33.71
N HIS A 36 -31.27 -62.95 -32.44
CA HIS A 36 -30.79 -62.11 -31.33
C HIS A 36 -29.36 -62.48 -30.86
N GLN A 37 -28.78 -63.57 -31.37
CA GLN A 37 -27.47 -64.08 -30.90
C GLN A 37 -26.27 -63.73 -31.79
N LEU A 38 -26.46 -63.10 -32.95
CA LEU A 38 -25.36 -62.75 -33.86
C LEU A 38 -24.91 -61.28 -33.80
N ILE A 39 -25.37 -60.48 -32.82
CA ILE A 39 -25.14 -59.02 -32.82
C ILE A 39 -24.20 -58.53 -31.70
N THR A 40 -23.93 -59.29 -30.63
CA THR A 40 -23.22 -58.72 -29.46
C THR A 40 -21.83 -59.29 -29.23
N VAL A 41 -20.88 -58.96 -30.12
CA VAL A 41 -19.45 -58.99 -29.75
C VAL A 41 -19.17 -57.69 -28.97
N THR A 42 -19.12 -57.77 -27.64
CA THR A 42 -18.89 -56.62 -26.75
C THR A 42 -17.40 -56.35 -26.63
N MET A 43 -16.93 -55.25 -27.20
CA MET A 43 -15.59 -54.74 -26.94
C MET A 43 -15.50 -54.32 -25.45
N PRO A 44 -14.48 -54.75 -24.67
CA PRO A 44 -14.36 -54.33 -23.28
C PRO A 44 -14.08 -52.83 -23.24
N GLN A 45 -15.15 -52.08 -23.02
CA GLN A 45 -15.14 -50.63 -22.97
C GLN A 45 -14.51 -50.21 -21.65
N ASP A 46 -13.45 -49.39 -21.73
CA ASP A 46 -12.72 -48.94 -20.55
C ASP A 46 -13.61 -47.97 -19.76
N MET A 47 -14.19 -48.51 -18.69
CA MET A 47 -15.20 -47.84 -17.89
C MET A 47 -14.56 -47.34 -16.59
N PRO A 48 -15.01 -46.19 -16.04
CA PRO A 48 -14.55 -45.76 -14.74
C PRO A 48 -14.84 -46.86 -13.71
N PRO A 49 -13.96 -47.04 -12.70
CA PRO A 49 -14.17 -48.05 -11.68
C PRO A 49 -15.55 -47.85 -11.03
N VAL A 50 -16.22 -48.94 -10.66
CA VAL A 50 -17.60 -48.92 -10.12
C VAL A 50 -17.78 -48.02 -8.88
N GLY A 51 -16.68 -47.62 -8.22
CA GLY A 51 -16.64 -46.67 -7.10
C GLY A 51 -16.17 -45.24 -7.43
N GLY A 52 -15.92 -44.91 -8.70
CA GLY A 52 -15.41 -43.60 -9.15
C GLY A 52 -13.95 -43.32 -8.77
N TYR A 53 -13.44 -42.16 -9.20
CA TYR A 53 -12.09 -41.69 -8.83
C TYR A 53 -12.10 -40.89 -7.53
N ALA A 54 -10.96 -40.89 -6.83
CA ALA A 54 -10.76 -40.05 -5.65
C ALA A 54 -10.98 -38.57 -6.00
N GLN A 55 -11.57 -37.85 -5.05
CA GLN A 55 -11.96 -36.47 -5.27
C GLN A 55 -10.71 -35.58 -5.38
N VAL A 56 -10.45 -35.06 -6.58
CA VAL A 56 -9.33 -34.15 -6.83
C VAL A 56 -9.65 -32.77 -6.25
N GLN A 57 -8.76 -32.26 -5.40
CA GLN A 57 -8.86 -30.91 -4.83
C GLN A 57 -8.57 -29.87 -5.92
N TYR A 58 -9.61 -29.39 -6.60
CA TYR A 58 -9.52 -28.34 -7.61
C TYR A 58 -9.55 -26.92 -7.00
N LYS A 59 -9.83 -26.79 -5.69
CA LYS A 59 -9.95 -25.51 -5.00
C LYS A 59 -8.60 -25.04 -4.48
N ARG A 60 -8.41 -23.71 -4.50
CA ARG A 60 -7.17 -23.06 -4.08
C ARG A 60 -6.98 -23.14 -2.54
N ASN A 61 -6.06 -23.96 -2.09
CA ASN A 61 -5.71 -24.13 -0.67
C ASN A 61 -4.55 -23.19 -0.24
N LEU A 62 -4.82 -21.89 -0.11
CA LEU A 62 -3.86 -20.96 0.50
C LEU A 62 -4.34 -20.53 1.90
N PRO A 63 -3.72 -21.03 2.98
CA PRO A 63 -4.04 -20.56 4.32
C PRO A 63 -3.51 -19.15 4.52
N VAL A 64 -4.38 -18.22 4.93
CA VAL A 64 -3.98 -16.85 5.28
C VAL A 64 -3.28 -16.91 6.63
N ARG A 65 -1.95 -16.81 6.63
CA ARG A 65 -1.10 -16.87 7.83
C ARG A 65 -0.71 -15.46 8.27
N GLY A 66 -0.76 -15.21 9.58
CA GLY A 66 -0.34 -13.94 10.20
C GLY A 66 -1.26 -13.50 11.34
N PHE A 67 -0.82 -12.49 12.08
CA PHE A 67 -1.68 -11.81 13.07
C PHE A 67 -2.62 -10.84 12.37
N LYS A 68 -3.74 -10.51 13.03
CA LYS A 68 -4.66 -9.49 12.53
C LYS A 68 -3.91 -8.15 12.37
N PRO A 69 -4.22 -7.32 11.35
CA PRO A 69 -3.49 -6.08 11.07
C PRO A 69 -3.43 -5.11 12.25
N ALA A 70 -4.44 -5.13 13.12
CA ALA A 70 -4.49 -4.33 14.34
C ALA A 70 -3.29 -4.57 15.29
N TYR A 71 -2.80 -5.81 15.40
CA TYR A 71 -1.68 -6.12 16.29
C TYR A 71 -0.36 -5.51 15.79
N TYR A 72 -0.16 -5.45 14.48
CA TYR A 72 1.02 -4.78 13.90
C TYR A 72 0.99 -3.27 14.16
N LEU A 73 -0.19 -2.65 14.05
CA LEU A 73 -0.35 -1.24 14.36
C LEU A 73 -0.05 -0.96 15.83
N ILE A 74 -0.60 -1.76 16.75
CA ILE A 74 -0.33 -1.61 18.18
C ILE A 74 1.16 -1.80 18.48
N GLY A 75 1.80 -2.85 17.92
CA GLY A 75 3.23 -3.09 18.10
C GLY A 75 4.09 -1.93 17.63
N MET A 76 3.79 -1.36 16.45
CA MET A 76 4.48 -0.17 15.93
C MET A 76 4.32 1.02 16.87
N HIS A 77 3.11 1.32 17.32
CA HIS A 77 2.85 2.47 18.18
C HIS A 77 3.52 2.35 19.55
N VAL A 78 3.58 1.14 20.12
CA VAL A 78 4.29 0.90 21.39
C VAL A 78 5.79 1.15 21.25
N ILE A 79 6.40 0.67 20.16
CA ILE A 79 7.83 0.90 19.89
C ILE A 79 8.11 2.39 19.71
N MET A 80 7.27 3.10 18.94
CA MET A 80 7.41 4.54 18.75
C MET A 80 7.25 5.30 20.06
N ALA A 81 6.22 5.00 20.85
CA ALA A 81 5.98 5.65 22.14
C ALA A 81 7.17 5.47 23.09
N TYR A 82 7.76 4.27 23.14
CA TYR A 82 8.96 4.01 23.93
C TYR A 82 10.19 4.77 23.41
N GLY A 83 10.35 4.84 22.07
CA GLY A 83 11.40 5.65 21.45
C GLY A 83 11.30 7.13 21.82
N PHE A 84 10.10 7.70 21.73
CA PHE A 84 9.84 9.08 22.15
C PHE A 84 10.12 9.29 23.64
N TYR A 85 9.71 8.36 24.51
CA TYR A 85 10.01 8.43 25.94
C TYR A 85 11.52 8.54 26.22
N LYS A 86 12.36 7.71 25.59
CA LYS A 86 13.82 7.77 25.76
C LYS A 86 14.42 9.04 25.15
N TYR A 87 13.89 9.49 24.01
CA TYR A 87 14.31 10.74 23.38
C TYR A 87 14.07 11.96 24.28
N PHE A 88 12.92 12.05 24.95
CA PHE A 88 12.62 13.17 25.84
C PHE A 88 13.62 13.30 26.99
N HIS A 89 14.12 12.18 27.52
CA HIS A 89 15.18 12.20 28.53
C HIS A 89 16.50 12.74 27.97
N GLY A 90 16.90 12.29 26.77
CA GLY A 90 18.11 12.79 26.11
C GLY A 90 18.06 14.29 25.79
N VAL A 91 16.89 14.81 25.36
CA VAL A 91 16.71 16.24 25.11
C VAL A 91 16.87 17.08 26.38
N ARG A 92 16.44 16.55 27.53
CA ARG A 92 16.62 17.25 28.82
C ARG A 92 18.10 17.37 29.16
N GLU A 93 18.86 16.30 29.01
CA GLU A 93 20.32 16.31 29.23
C GLU A 93 21.03 17.29 28.28
N GLN A 94 20.69 17.27 26.99
CA GLN A 94 21.25 18.21 26.00
C GLN A 94 20.95 19.68 26.33
N ARG A 95 19.78 19.98 26.92
CA ARG A 95 19.44 21.33 27.36
C ARG A 95 20.28 21.78 28.55
N GLU A 96 20.59 20.88 29.48
CA GLU A 96 21.48 21.19 30.60
C GLU A 96 22.91 21.45 30.09
N LEU A 97 23.44 20.60 29.21
CA LEU A 97 24.74 20.83 28.57
C LEU A 97 24.80 22.13 27.76
N ALA A 98 23.74 22.44 27.02
CA ALA A 98 23.63 23.70 26.30
C ALA A 98 23.56 24.90 27.26
N ARG A 99 22.88 24.77 28.40
CA ARG A 99 22.84 25.79 29.45
C ARG A 99 24.24 26.02 30.00
N GLU A 100 24.97 24.98 30.38
CA GLU A 100 26.36 25.06 30.84
C GLU A 100 27.25 25.77 29.81
N LYS A 101 27.11 25.44 28.53
CA LYS A 101 27.84 26.07 27.42
C LYS A 101 27.48 27.55 27.24
N ILE A 102 26.24 27.94 27.47
CA ILE A 102 25.81 29.34 27.38
C ILE A 102 26.36 30.11 28.58
N TRP A 103 26.29 29.55 29.80
CA TRP A 103 26.87 30.17 30.98
C TRP A 103 28.37 30.35 30.86
N SER A 104 29.11 29.35 30.36
CA SER A 104 30.56 29.50 30.16
C SER A 104 30.88 30.65 29.20
N ARG A 105 30.08 30.81 28.14
CA ARG A 105 30.22 31.95 27.22
C ARG A 105 29.87 33.28 27.86
N LEU A 106 28.75 33.38 28.57
CA LEU A 106 28.32 34.63 29.19
C LEU A 106 29.40 35.23 30.11
N HIS A 107 30.15 34.38 30.83
CA HIS A 107 31.25 34.82 31.69
C HIS A 107 32.51 35.24 30.92
N LEU A 108 32.75 34.69 29.73
CA LEU A 108 33.92 35.01 28.90
C LEU A 108 33.68 36.17 27.92
N THR A 109 32.44 36.33 27.44
CA THR A 109 32.04 37.38 26.51
C THR A 109 32.46 38.79 26.94
N PRO A 110 32.29 39.25 28.21
CA PRO A 110 32.69 40.61 28.56
C PRO A 110 34.21 40.84 28.45
N LEU A 111 35.02 39.82 28.73
CA LEU A 111 36.48 39.91 28.56
C LEU A 111 36.85 40.02 27.08
N LEU A 112 36.32 39.13 26.25
CA LEU A 112 36.61 39.13 24.81
C LEU A 112 36.09 40.40 24.12
N GLN A 113 34.90 40.89 24.53
CA GLN A 113 34.36 42.14 24.00
C GLN A 113 35.24 43.33 24.38
N ALA A 114 35.78 43.37 25.61
CA ALA A 114 36.68 44.44 26.03
C ALA A 114 38.01 44.43 25.27
N GLU A 115 38.55 43.24 24.95
CA GLU A 115 39.74 43.09 24.09
C GLU A 115 39.45 43.58 22.67
N GLU A 116 38.32 43.15 22.10
CA GLU A 116 37.88 43.56 20.77
C GLU A 116 37.67 45.09 20.70
N ASP A 117 36.97 45.67 21.67
CA ASP A 117 36.69 47.10 21.71
C ASP A 117 37.98 47.94 21.80
N ARG A 118 39.02 47.47 22.53
CA ARG A 118 40.34 48.13 22.56
C ARG A 118 41.03 48.11 21.19
N ASP A 119 41.00 46.97 20.51
CA ASP A 119 41.61 46.82 19.18
C ASP A 119 40.87 47.63 18.12
N GLN A 120 39.53 47.67 18.18
CA GLN A 120 38.71 48.48 17.29
C GLN A 120 39.01 49.97 17.45
N VAL A 121 39.09 50.46 18.69
CA VAL A 121 39.41 51.85 18.99
C VAL A 121 40.79 52.22 18.42
N ARG A 122 41.78 51.34 18.58
CA ARG A 122 43.13 51.54 18.04
C ARG A 122 43.14 51.68 16.51
N ARG A 123 42.43 50.79 15.81
CA ARG A 123 42.33 50.85 14.33
C ARG A 123 41.59 52.10 13.87
N HIS A 124 40.47 52.40 14.50
CA HIS A 124 39.63 53.54 14.14
C HIS A 124 40.37 54.88 14.28
N TYR A 125 41.15 55.09 15.35
CA TYR A 125 41.94 56.31 15.48
C TYR A 125 43.14 56.36 14.53
N ALA A 126 43.76 55.21 14.22
CA ALA A 126 44.82 55.15 13.22
C ALA A 126 44.31 55.48 11.81
N ASP A 127 43.14 54.94 11.43
CA ASP A 127 42.51 55.23 10.16
C ASP A 127 42.11 56.71 10.05
N LYS A 128 41.53 57.30 11.10
CA LYS A 128 41.24 58.74 11.15
C LYS A 128 42.49 59.61 11.02
N ALA A 129 43.56 59.28 11.74
CA ALA A 129 44.82 60.01 11.64
C ALA A 129 45.36 59.98 10.19
N ARG A 130 45.32 58.81 9.54
CA ARG A 130 45.73 58.64 8.14
C ARG A 130 44.82 59.40 7.17
N GLU A 131 43.50 59.36 7.37
CA GLU A 131 42.54 60.13 6.58
C GLU A 131 42.79 61.63 6.70
N LYS A 132 43.04 62.12 7.92
CA LYS A 132 43.38 63.53 8.18
C LYS A 132 44.69 63.95 7.52
N GLU A 133 45.70 63.10 7.48
CA GLU A 133 46.97 63.36 6.78
C GLU A 133 46.80 63.44 5.25
N LEU A 134 45.99 62.54 4.67
CA LEU A 134 45.80 62.45 3.22
C LEU A 134 44.77 63.46 2.67
N LEU A 135 43.67 63.67 3.39
CA LEU A 135 42.51 64.45 2.94
C LEU A 135 42.33 65.77 3.71
N GLY A 136 43.16 66.01 4.75
CA GLY A 136 43.14 67.24 5.54
C GLY A 136 41.96 67.38 6.52
N THR A 137 40.96 66.50 6.45
CA THR A 137 39.72 66.58 7.25
C THR A 137 39.23 65.22 7.70
N ASP A 138 38.59 65.17 8.88
CA ASP A 138 37.84 64.01 9.37
C ASP A 138 36.39 64.10 8.87
N ALA A 139 36.01 63.28 7.89
CA ALA A 139 34.67 63.34 7.29
C ALA A 139 33.66 62.50 8.08
N LYS A 140 32.70 63.15 8.74
CA LYS A 140 31.55 62.46 9.38
C LYS A 140 30.47 62.21 8.32
N ILE A 141 30.25 60.95 7.92
CA ILE A 141 29.23 60.58 6.92
C ILE A 141 27.80 60.71 7.49
N TYR A 142 27.60 60.34 8.75
CA TYR A 142 26.29 60.36 9.40
C TYR A 142 26.15 61.60 10.28
N ASN A 143 25.02 62.30 10.15
CA ASN A 143 24.77 63.53 10.91
C ASN A 143 24.46 63.28 12.40
N SER A 144 24.26 62.03 12.84
CA SER A 144 23.97 61.65 14.23
C SER A 144 25.23 61.55 15.10
N ASP A 145 25.11 61.77 16.41
CA ASP A 145 26.23 61.62 17.37
C ASP A 145 26.50 60.18 17.83
N ARG A 146 25.71 59.22 17.32
CA ARG A 146 25.90 57.79 17.56
C ARG A 146 27.18 57.30 16.89
N PHE A 147 28.01 56.57 17.64
CA PHE A 147 29.13 55.83 17.07
C PHE A 147 28.62 54.68 16.19
N VAL A 148 29.04 54.66 14.94
CA VAL A 148 28.77 53.60 13.97
C VAL A 148 30.10 52.93 13.65
N ARG A 149 30.19 51.62 13.82
CA ARG A 149 31.39 50.85 13.45
C ARG A 149 31.59 50.95 11.93
N PRO A 150 32.80 51.25 11.44
CA PRO A 150 33.06 51.33 10.01
C PRO A 150 32.87 49.95 9.36
N THR A 151 32.06 49.89 8.29
CA THR A 151 31.73 48.64 7.60
C THR A 151 32.90 48.05 6.82
N PHE A 152 33.77 48.92 6.30
CA PHE A 152 34.92 48.54 5.49
C PHE A 152 36.19 48.92 6.24
N ALA A 153 37.08 47.94 6.44
CA ALA A 153 38.46 48.18 6.84
C ALA A 153 39.34 48.07 5.59
N TYR A 154 40.33 48.95 5.47
CA TYR A 154 41.32 48.83 4.40
C TYR A 154 42.23 47.62 4.68
N THR A 155 42.02 46.54 3.95
CA THR A 155 42.92 45.37 3.95
C THR A 155 44.05 45.63 2.96
N PRO A 156 45.33 45.43 3.33
CA PRO A 156 46.43 45.62 2.39
C PRO A 156 46.31 44.64 1.22
N ALA A 157 46.64 45.11 0.01
CA ALA A 157 46.53 44.31 -1.21
C ALA A 157 47.45 43.08 -1.23
N ASN A 158 48.58 43.14 -0.52
CA ASN A 158 49.50 42.03 -0.33
C ASN A 158 49.57 41.71 1.17
N LEU A 159 49.20 40.48 1.54
CA LEU A 159 49.44 39.94 2.88
C LEU A 159 50.89 39.43 2.91
N THR A 160 51.71 39.96 3.81
CA THR A 160 53.01 39.35 4.11
C THR A 160 52.75 38.00 4.77
N GLN A 161 53.09 36.92 4.07
CA GLN A 161 53.03 35.54 4.57
C GLN A 161 54.15 35.28 5.57
#